data_AF-A0A3N4H9T5-F1
#
_entry.id   AF-A0A3N4H9T5-F1
#
_cell.length_a   1.000
_cell.length_b   1.000
_cell.length_c   1.000
_cell.angle_alpha   90.00
_cell.angle_beta   90.00
_cell.angle_gamma   90.00
#
_symmetry.space_group_name_H-M   'P 1'
#
loop_
_entity.id
_entity.type
_entity.pdbx_description
1 polymer ?
#
loop_
_entity_poly.entity_id
_entity_poly.type
_entity_poly.pdbx_seq_one_letter_code
_entity_poly.pdbx_strand_id
1 'polypeptide(L)'
;MDAKITLSFDKKIIEKAKEFAAQQNISLSRMTEYLYAQITSGDYKTLDDMPVADWISILAEGKAEYKKSPTRKKMKSTYFDAKK
;
A
#
# COMPACT_ATOMS: atom_id res chain seq x y z
N MET A 1 -23.77 8.37 16.24
CA MET A 1 -22.41 8.61 16.76
C MET A 1 -22.57 8.92 18.22
N ASP A 2 -22.15 8.00 19.09
CA ASP A 2 -22.46 8.06 20.53
C ASP A 2 -21.34 8.69 21.36
N ALA A 3 -20.15 8.87 20.77
CA ALA A 3 -18.98 9.49 21.40
C ALA A 3 -18.34 10.56 20.50
N LYS A 4 -17.77 11.60 21.11
CA LYS A 4 -17.01 12.67 20.44
C LYS A 4 -15.52 12.54 20.77
N ILE A 5 -14.67 12.69 19.76
CA ILE A 5 -13.21 12.72 19.90
C ILE A 5 -12.72 14.11 19.46
N THR A 6 -11.79 14.68 20.22
CA THR A 6 -11.09 15.92 19.86
C THR A 6 -9.63 15.58 19.59
N LEU A 7 -9.18 15.78 18.35
CA LEU A 7 -7.82 15.48 17.91
C LEU A 7 -7.17 16.74 17.34
N SER A 8 -5.89 16.92 17.62
CA SER A 8 -5.07 17.98 17.05
C SER A 8 -4.33 17.45 15.82
N PHE A 9 -4.56 18.06 14.66
CA PHE A 9 -3.91 17.71 13.41
C PHE A 9 -3.15 18.88 12.83
N ASP A 10 -2.12 18.59 12.02
CA ASP A 10 -1.55 19.59 11.12
C ASP A 10 -2.64 20.07 10.14
N LYS A 11 -2.72 21.39 9.96
CA LYS A 11 -3.70 22.05 9.12
C LYS A 11 -3.70 21.52 7.67
N LYS A 12 -2.52 21.33 7.08
CA LYS A 12 -2.39 20.85 5.70
C LYS A 12 -2.86 19.41 5.55
N ILE A 13 -2.65 18.59 6.58
CA ILE A 13 -3.07 17.19 6.56
C ILE A 13 -4.60 17.10 6.66
N ILE A 14 -5.21 17.84 7.59
CA ILE A 14 -6.66 17.79 7.77
C ILE A 14 -7.42 18.39 6.59
N GLU A 15 -6.87 19.40 5.90
CA GLU A 15 -7.44 19.94 4.67
C GLU A 15 -7.46 18.89 3.55
N LYS A 16 -6.33 18.22 3.29
CA LYS A 16 -6.26 17.12 2.31
C LYS A 16 -7.23 15.99 2.64
N ALA A 17 -7.32 15.60 3.91
CA ALA A 17 -8.23 14.55 4.35
C ALA A 17 -9.70 14.92 4.11
N LYS A 18 -10.08 16.19 4.35
CA LYS A 18 -11.43 16.70 4.08
C LYS A 18 -11.75 16.71 2.59
N GLU A 19 -10.82 17.20 1.75
CA GLU A 19 -10.99 17.19 0.29
C GLU A 19 -11.18 15.78 -0.24
N PHE A 20 -10.34 14.83 0.22
CA PHE A 20 -10.48 13.43 -0.16
C PHE A 20 -11.82 12.83 0.26
N ALA A 21 -12.25 13.04 1.50
CA ALA A 21 -13.54 12.57 1.98
C ALA A 21 -14.71 13.13 1.14
N ALA A 22 -14.66 14.43 0.81
CA ALA A 22 -15.65 15.09 -0.03
C ALA A 22 -15.69 14.52 -1.46
N GLN A 23 -14.53 14.26 -2.06
CA GLN A 23 -14.44 13.62 -3.39
C GLN A 23 -15.07 12.22 -3.41
N GLN A 24 -14.96 11.48 -2.30
CA GLN A 24 -15.56 10.16 -2.14
C GLN A 24 -17.02 10.20 -1.64
N ASN A 25 -17.65 11.39 -1.59
CA ASN A 25 -19.01 11.59 -1.09
C ASN A 25 -19.25 11.06 0.35
N ILE A 26 -18.23 11.09 1.19
CA ILE A 26 -18.32 10.68 2.60
C ILE A 26 -17.92 11.82 3.54
N SER A 27 -18.47 11.84 4.74
CA SER A 27 -18.04 12.78 5.77
C SER A 27 -16.70 12.35 6.38
N LEU A 28 -15.94 13.31 6.89
CA LEU A 28 -14.68 13.03 7.58
C LEU A 28 -14.89 12.07 8.76
N SER A 29 -15.96 12.27 9.53
CA SER A 29 -16.30 11.42 10.67
C SER A 29 -16.62 9.98 10.22
N ARG A 30 -17.36 9.80 9.12
CA ARG A 30 -17.64 8.48 8.53
C ARG A 30 -16.36 7.80 8.06
N MET A 31 -15.46 8.56 7.44
CA MET A 31 -14.15 8.06 6.98
C MET A 31 -13.30 7.57 8.16
N THR A 32 -13.26 8.32 9.26
CA THR A 32 -12.51 7.92 10.46
C THR A 32 -13.13 6.70 11.15
N GLU A 33 -14.46 6.60 11.18
CA GLU A 33 -15.15 5.44 11.74
C GLU A 33 -14.89 4.17 10.93
N TYR A 34 -14.89 4.29 9.59
CA TYR A 34 -14.49 3.19 8.72
C TYR A 34 -13.04 2.75 8.97
N LEU A 35 -12.13 3.70 9.14
CA LEU A 35 -10.74 3.41 9.45
C LEU A 35 -10.59 2.68 10.80
N TYR A 36 -11.28 3.14 11.86
CA TYR A 36 -11.27 2.43 13.14
C TYR A 36 -11.84 1.02 13.00
N ALA A 37 -12.96 0.86 12.29
CA ALA A 37 -13.55 -0.46 12.05
C ALA A 37 -12.59 -1.40 11.31
N GLN A 38 -11.83 -0.90 10.33
CA GLN A 38 -10.82 -1.70 9.62
C GLN A 38 -9.60 -2.05 10.49
N ILE A 39 -9.18 -1.16 11.38
CA ILE A 39 -8.08 -1.44 12.31
C ILE A 39 -8.49 -2.52 13.32
N THR A 40 -9.75 -2.49 13.77
CA THR A 40 -10.26 -3.43 14.77
C THR A 40 -10.92 -4.68 14.19
N SER A 41 -10.99 -4.83 12.86
CA SER A 41 -11.69 -5.97 12.23
C SER A 41 -10.88 -7.27 12.24
N GLY A 42 -9.56 -7.19 12.38
CA GLY A 42 -8.68 -8.35 12.46
C GLY A 42 -8.20 -8.61 13.89
N ASP A 43 -7.77 -9.85 14.14
CA ASP A 43 -7.15 -10.28 15.40
C ASP A 43 -5.68 -9.85 15.46
N TYR A 44 -5.41 -8.55 15.28
CA TYR A 44 -4.06 -7.99 15.37
C TYR A 44 -3.72 -7.75 16.84
N LYS A 45 -2.64 -8.38 17.33
CA LYS A 45 -2.18 -8.16 18.71
C LYS A 45 -1.34 -6.90 18.84
N THR A 46 -0.65 -6.56 17.75
CA THR A 46 0.21 -5.38 17.64
C THR A 46 -0.03 -4.66 16.32
N LEU A 47 0.33 -3.37 16.26
CA LEU A 47 0.28 -2.58 15.03
C LEU A 47 1.16 -3.18 13.91
N ASP A 48 2.22 -3.89 14.28
CA ASP A 48 3.13 -4.56 13.32
C ASP A 48 2.49 -5.80 12.68
N ASP A 49 1.44 -6.36 13.28
CA ASP A 49 0.67 -7.47 12.70
C ASP A 49 -0.31 -7.00 11.61
N MET A 50 -0.53 -5.69 11.49
CA MET A 50 -1.44 -5.15 10.49
C MET A 50 -0.87 -5.41 9.09
N PRO A 51 -1.66 -6.03 8.18
CA PRO A 51 -1.18 -6.32 6.84
C PRO A 51 -0.84 -5.02 6.12
N VAL A 52 0.41 -4.90 5.70
CA VAL A 52 0.82 -3.89 4.74
C VAL A 52 0.04 -4.15 3.46
N ALA A 53 -0.77 -3.19 3.03
CA ALA A 53 -1.64 -3.36 1.88
C ALA A 53 -0.83 -3.86 0.67
N ASP A 54 -1.34 -4.89 -0.03
CA ASP A 54 -0.59 -5.63 -1.07
C ASP A 54 0.08 -4.74 -2.12
N TRP A 55 -0.52 -3.59 -2.43
CA TRP A 55 0.00 -2.61 -3.39
C TRP A 55 1.29 -1.91 -2.93
N ILE A 56 1.53 -1.80 -1.62
CA ILE A 56 2.77 -1.26 -1.06
C ILE A 56 3.91 -2.25 -1.29
N SER A 57 3.65 -3.56 -1.16
CA SER A 57 4.62 -4.61 -1.49
C SER A 57 5.00 -4.56 -2.97
N ILE A 58 4.02 -4.34 -3.86
CA ILE A 58 4.25 -4.18 -5.31
C ILE A 58 5.12 -2.93 -5.62
N LEU A 59 4.98 -1.85 -4.86
CA LEU A 59 5.82 -0.66 -5.00
C LEU A 59 7.24 -0.87 -4.43
N ALA A 60 7.35 -1.62 -3.33
CA ALA A 60 8.63 -1.93 -2.68
C ALA A 60 9.49 -2.90 -3.50
N GLU A 61 8.87 -3.85 -4.22
CA GLU A 61 9.55 -4.77 -5.13
C GLU A 61 10.16 -4.08 -6.37
N GLY A 62 9.81 -2.81 -6.61
CA GLY A 62 10.28 -2.06 -7.78
C GLY A 62 9.57 -2.48 -9.08
N LYS A 63 9.81 -1.72 -10.17
CA LYS A 63 9.16 -1.99 -11.46
C LYS A 63 9.46 -3.41 -11.92
N ALA A 64 8.41 -4.21 -12.14
CA ALA A 64 8.53 -5.53 -12.73
C ALA A 64 9.16 -5.43 -14.13
N GLU A 65 10.47 -5.69 -14.22
CA GLU A 65 11.15 -5.81 -15.50
C GLU A 65 10.78 -7.16 -16.11
N TYR A 66 9.98 -7.14 -17.17
CA TYR A 66 9.76 -8.31 -18.02
C TYR A 66 11.07 -8.69 -18.72
N LYS A 67 11.87 -9.56 -18.08
CA LYS A 67 13.03 -10.17 -18.70
C LYS A 67 12.55 -11.15 -19.76
N LYS A 68 12.69 -10.79 -21.03
CA LYS A 68 12.49 -11.73 -22.14
C LYS A 68 13.45 -12.91 -21.92
N SER A 69 12.90 -14.13 -21.92
CA SER A 69 13.75 -15.33 -21.85
C SER A 69 14.78 -15.29 -22.99
N PRO A 70 16.08 -15.49 -22.69
CA PRO A 70 17.12 -15.44 -23.69
C PRO A 70 16.84 -16.50 -24.76
N THR A 71 17.00 -16.12 -26.03
CA THR A 71 16.83 -17.05 -27.14
C THR A 71 17.84 -18.19 -27.05
N ARG A 72 17.48 -19.38 -27.55
CA ARG A 72 18.34 -20.59 -27.54
C ARG A 72 19.76 -20.33 -28.05
N LYS A 73 19.92 -19.43 -29.03
CA LYS A 73 21.24 -19.01 -29.55
C LYS A 73 22.09 -18.30 -28.49
N LYS A 74 21.50 -17.36 -27.75
CA LYS A 74 22.17 -16.59 -26.70
C LYS A 74 22.53 -17.46 -25.49
N MET A 75 21.69 -18.44 -25.17
CA MET A 75 22.00 -19.43 -24.12
C MET A 75 23.17 -20.33 -24.50
N LYS A 76 23.25 -20.76 -25.78
CA LYS A 76 24.38 -21.55 -26.26
C LYS A 76 25.68 -20.76 -26.20
N SER A 77 25.69 -19.50 -26.66
CA SER A 77 26.91 -18.68 -26.62
C SER A 77 27.41 -18.48 -25.19
N THR A 78 26.55 -18.10 -24.24
CA THR A 78 26.95 -17.93 -22.84
C THR A 78 27.50 -19.21 -22.20
N TYR A 79 26.96 -20.38 -22.56
CA TYR A 79 27.46 -21.67 -22.06
C TYR A 79 28.88 -21.98 -22.58
N PHE A 80 29.15 -21.69 -23.86
CA PHE A 80 30.47 -21.93 -24.44
C PHE A 80 31.50 -20.88 -24.01
N ASP A 81 31.09 -19.62 -23.80
CA ASP A 81 31.95 -18.55 -23.30
C ASP A 81 32.35 -18.77 -21.83
N ALA A 82 31.46 -19.32 -21.00
CA ALA A 82 31.75 -19.64 -19.59
C ALA A 82 32.68 -20.85 -19.40
N LYS A 83 32.94 -21.62 -20.47
CA LYS A 83 33.76 -22.84 -20.45
C LYS A 83 35.15 -22.63 -21.09
N LYS A 84 35.49 -21.37 -21.39
CA LYS A 84 36.75 -20.96 -22.00
C LYS A 84 37.63 -20.28 -20.96
#